data_AF-A0A958GCA7-F1
#
_entry.id   AF-A0A958GCA7-F1
#
_cell.length_a   1.000
_cell.length_b   1.000
_cell.length_c   1.000
_cell.angle_alpha   90.00
_cell.angle_beta   90.00
_cell.angle_gamma   90.00
#
_symmetry.space_group_name_H-M   'P 1'
#
loop_
_entity.id
_entity.type
_entity.pdbx_description
1 polymer ?
#
loop_
_entity_poly.entity_id
_entity_poly.type
_entity_poly.pdbx_seq_one_letter_code
_entity_poly.pdbx_strand_id
1 'polypeptide(L)'
;VVLLSTQAFTQAVNVIKNDGGNVLFNLSEIDSITFSVEDTLMPPTTIRDKLQIHTQSGTFQLPVSEIDSVYFNPEGTVAFFQTTASLNQIALADIDSITFGSELDSTVSITYNETTVSVTNPLAFLGVSVETSGADVTVTSTAAISDITYVLSGVTTDGMFKIYSEKRLQLRLDGVQITNP
;
A
#
# COMPACT_ATOMS: atom_id res chain seq x y z
N VAL A 1 8.08 -51.61 7.65
CA VAL A 1 8.67 -50.25 7.69
C VAL A 1 8.12 -49.50 6.50
N VAL A 2 7.18 -48.58 6.72
CA VAL A 2 6.64 -47.72 5.64
C VAL A 2 7.59 -46.52 5.55
N LEU A 3 8.32 -46.42 4.44
CA LEU A 3 9.12 -45.23 4.14
C LEU A 3 8.17 -44.20 3.52
N LEU A 4 7.74 -43.23 4.33
CA LEU A 4 7.12 -42.01 3.83
C LEU A 4 8.25 -41.15 3.26
N SER A 5 8.42 -41.14 1.94
CA SER A 5 9.24 -40.12 1.30
C SER A 5 8.50 -38.80 1.39
N THR A 6 8.99 -37.86 2.21
CA THR A 6 8.58 -36.47 2.14
C THR A 6 9.09 -35.92 0.81
N GLN A 7 8.25 -35.91 -0.23
CA GLN A 7 8.56 -35.14 -1.43
C GLN A 7 8.58 -33.67 -1.02
N ALA A 8 9.79 -33.11 -0.93
CA ALA A 8 9.95 -31.67 -0.88
C ALA A 8 9.44 -31.13 -2.22
N PHE A 9 8.36 -30.36 -2.21
CA PHE A 9 7.97 -29.60 -3.38
C PHE A 9 9.07 -28.55 -3.61
N THR A 10 9.83 -28.69 -4.68
CA THR A 10 10.77 -27.67 -5.12
C THR A 10 9.96 -26.47 -5.59
N GLN A 11 9.82 -25.49 -4.70
CA GLN A 11 9.24 -24.20 -5.02
C GLN A 11 10.21 -23.48 -5.96
N ALA A 12 9.69 -22.91 -7.05
CA ALA A 12 10.49 -22.25 -8.08
C ALA A 12 9.91 -20.89 -8.44
N VAL A 13 10.78 -19.93 -8.78
CA VAL A 13 10.38 -18.68 -9.44
C VAL A 13 10.32 -18.95 -10.93
N ASN A 14 9.18 -18.67 -11.53
CA ASN A 14 8.94 -18.83 -12.96
C ASN A 14 8.91 -17.44 -13.62
N VAL A 15 9.96 -17.08 -14.34
CA VAL A 15 10.06 -15.80 -15.05
C VAL A 15 9.65 -16.00 -16.50
N ILE A 16 8.43 -15.56 -16.81
CA ILE A 16 7.89 -15.58 -18.18
C ILE A 16 8.28 -14.26 -18.86
N LYS A 17 9.04 -14.39 -19.95
CA LYS A 17 9.46 -13.27 -20.80
C LYS A 17 8.31 -12.83 -21.70
N ASN A 18 8.39 -11.59 -22.16
CA ASN A 18 7.42 -11.00 -23.10
C ASN A 18 7.38 -11.70 -24.47
N ASP A 19 8.45 -12.37 -24.86
CA ASP A 19 8.52 -13.21 -26.06
C ASP A 19 7.91 -14.61 -25.86
N GLY A 20 7.33 -14.88 -24.68
CA GLY A 20 6.78 -16.18 -24.29
C GLY A 20 7.83 -17.19 -23.81
N GLY A 21 9.10 -16.82 -23.78
CA GLY A 21 10.16 -17.60 -23.17
C GLY A 21 9.97 -17.73 -21.66
N ASN A 22 10.56 -18.76 -21.06
CA ASN A 22 10.44 -19.01 -19.63
C ASN A 22 11.80 -19.34 -19.01
N VAL A 23 12.07 -18.82 -17.81
CA VAL A 23 13.24 -19.15 -16.99
C VAL A 23 12.77 -19.58 -15.61
N LEU A 24 13.15 -20.78 -15.20
CA LEU A 24 12.84 -21.36 -13.89
C LEU A 24 14.05 -21.26 -12.98
N PHE A 25 13.84 -20.75 -11.76
CA PHE A 25 14.86 -20.69 -10.71
C PHE A 25 14.38 -21.48 -9.48
N ASN A 26 15.19 -22.41 -8.98
CA ASN A 26 14.89 -23.10 -7.72
C ASN A 26 15.02 -22.11 -6.56
N LEU A 27 14.02 -22.01 -5.68
CA LEU A 27 14.08 -21.05 -4.57
C LEU A 27 15.26 -21.29 -3.61
N SER A 28 15.72 -22.52 -3.47
CA SER A 28 16.89 -22.85 -2.64
C SER A 28 18.22 -22.32 -3.19
N GLU A 29 18.25 -21.86 -4.43
CA GLU A 29 19.46 -21.37 -5.11
C GLU A 29 19.47 -19.83 -5.23
N ILE A 30 18.40 -19.16 -4.80
CA ILE A 30 18.27 -17.71 -4.88
C ILE A 30 18.69 -17.09 -3.56
N ASP A 31 19.80 -16.35 -3.59
CA ASP A 31 20.27 -15.55 -2.44
C ASP A 31 19.60 -14.16 -2.40
N SER A 32 19.37 -13.56 -3.57
CA SER A 32 18.65 -12.28 -3.71
C SER A 32 18.03 -12.10 -5.09
N ILE A 33 16.99 -11.27 -5.20
CA ILE A 33 16.38 -10.81 -6.45
C ILE A 33 16.45 -9.28 -6.46
N THR A 34 17.11 -8.72 -7.47
CA THR A 34 17.29 -7.27 -7.63
C THR A 34 16.69 -6.82 -8.94
N PHE A 35 15.90 -5.74 -8.92
CA PHE A 35 15.37 -5.09 -10.11
C PHE A 35 16.17 -3.82 -10.39
N SER A 36 16.59 -3.60 -11.63
CA SER A 36 17.27 -2.37 -12.05
C SER A 36 16.64 -1.85 -13.32
N VAL A 37 16.32 -0.56 -13.35
CA VAL A 37 15.82 0.09 -14.57
C VAL A 37 17.03 0.43 -15.43
N GLU A 38 17.14 -0.15 -16.62
CA GLU A 38 18.05 0.39 -17.64
C GLU A 38 17.50 1.76 -18.07
N ASP A 39 18.31 2.80 -17.87
CA ASP A 39 17.99 4.18 -18.25
C ASP A 39 17.88 4.29 -19.78
N THR A 40 16.71 3.93 -20.31
CA THR A 40 16.36 4.25 -21.69
C THR A 40 16.12 5.76 -21.74
N LEU A 41 16.78 6.44 -22.69
CA LEU A 41 16.82 7.90 -22.93
C LEU A 41 15.45 8.62 -23.14
N MET A 42 14.38 8.18 -22.49
CA MET A 42 13.18 8.97 -22.28
C MET A 42 13.47 9.99 -21.16
N PRO A 43 12.95 11.22 -21.27
CA PRO A 43 12.91 12.10 -20.11
C PRO A 43 12.19 11.34 -18.98
N PRO A 44 12.53 11.60 -17.70
CA PRO A 44 11.77 11.07 -16.58
C PRO A 44 10.38 11.69 -16.67
N THR A 45 9.51 11.05 -17.45
CA THR A 45 8.08 11.16 -17.27
C THR A 45 7.89 10.75 -15.84
N THR A 46 7.22 11.59 -15.09
CA THR A 46 7.06 11.48 -13.65
C THR A 46 6.10 10.33 -13.36
N ILE A 47 6.50 9.10 -13.72
CA ILE A 47 5.71 7.91 -13.50
C ILE A 47 5.92 7.57 -12.03
N ARG A 48 4.92 7.92 -11.21
CA ARG A 48 4.83 7.49 -9.81
C ARG A 48 4.35 6.04 -9.80
N ASP A 49 5.20 5.14 -10.28
CA ASP A 49 4.93 3.70 -10.22
C ASP A 49 4.67 3.29 -8.78
N LYS A 50 3.68 2.42 -8.60
CA LYS A 50 3.33 1.85 -7.31
C LYS A 50 3.41 0.33 -7.36
N LEU A 51 3.98 -0.25 -6.33
CA LEU A 51 3.82 -1.66 -6.02
C LEU A 51 2.44 -1.85 -5.39
N GLN A 52 1.62 -2.72 -5.97
CA GLN A 52 0.31 -3.09 -5.46
C GLN A 52 0.38 -4.51 -4.92
N ILE A 53 0.09 -4.69 -3.64
CA ILE A 53 -0.06 -5.99 -3.00
C ILE A 53 -1.56 -6.22 -2.79
N HIS A 54 -2.13 -7.12 -3.59
CA HIS A 54 -3.51 -7.55 -3.44
C HIS A 54 -3.58 -8.60 -2.36
N THR A 55 -4.34 -8.31 -1.31
CA THR A 55 -4.59 -9.21 -0.19
C THR A 55 -6.05 -9.61 -0.14
N GLN A 56 -6.37 -10.65 0.65
CA GLN A 56 -7.76 -11.03 0.93
C GLN A 56 -8.58 -9.88 1.58
N SER A 57 -7.91 -8.93 2.22
CA SER A 57 -8.50 -7.78 2.94
C SER A 57 -8.53 -6.48 2.14
N GLY A 58 -7.90 -6.42 0.96
CA GLY A 58 -7.88 -5.22 0.13
C GLY A 58 -6.65 -5.12 -0.78
N THR A 59 -6.36 -3.91 -1.26
CA THR A 59 -5.13 -3.65 -2.03
C THR A 59 -4.27 -2.67 -1.25
N PHE A 60 -3.06 -3.09 -0.95
CA PHE A 60 -2.03 -2.30 -0.33
C PHE A 60 -1.13 -1.69 -1.41
N GLN A 61 -0.81 -0.40 -1.32
CA GLN A 61 -0.06 0.30 -2.37
C GLN A 61 1.16 1.02 -1.78
N LEU A 62 2.31 0.86 -2.42
CA LEU A 62 3.55 1.56 -2.08
C LEU A 62 4.12 2.27 -3.31
N PRO A 63 4.51 3.55 -3.25
CA PRO A 63 5.28 4.18 -4.31
C PRO A 63 6.62 3.46 -4.42
N VAL A 64 6.98 3.02 -5.63
CA VAL A 64 8.23 2.29 -5.85
C VAL A 64 9.44 3.13 -5.43
N SER A 65 9.36 4.46 -5.59
CA SER A 65 10.41 5.40 -5.18
C SER A 65 10.68 5.45 -3.68
N GLU A 66 9.71 5.05 -2.85
CA GLU A 66 9.84 5.07 -1.40
C GLU A 66 10.28 3.70 -0.84
N ILE A 67 10.26 2.63 -1.64
CA ILE A 67 10.66 1.29 -1.22
C ILE A 67 12.18 1.21 -1.19
N ASP A 68 12.73 0.94 -0.01
CA ASP A 68 14.15 0.67 0.17
C ASP A 68 14.45 -0.82 -0.04
N SER A 69 13.70 -1.69 0.64
CA SER A 69 13.88 -3.14 0.55
C SER A 69 12.60 -3.93 0.80
N VAL A 70 12.53 -5.12 0.22
CA VAL A 70 11.49 -6.12 0.50
C VAL A 70 12.18 -7.42 0.92
N TYR A 71 11.80 -7.98 2.07
CA TYR A 71 12.40 -9.19 2.61
C TYR A 71 11.37 -10.02 3.38
N PHE A 72 11.71 -11.27 3.72
CA PHE A 72 10.82 -12.18 4.46
C PHE A 72 11.43 -12.49 5.82
N ASN A 73 10.59 -12.85 6.80
CA ASN A 73 11.10 -13.43 8.04
C ASN A 73 11.71 -14.83 7.78
N PRO A 74 12.58 -15.32 8.68
CA PRO A 74 13.20 -16.65 8.55
C PRO A 74 12.18 -17.80 8.42
N GLU A 75 11.00 -17.66 9.01
CA GLU A 75 9.94 -18.67 8.95
C GLU A 75 9.17 -18.67 7.61
N GLY A 76 9.37 -17.65 6.76
CA GLY A 76 8.70 -17.53 5.46
C GLY A 76 7.18 -17.39 5.59
N THR A 77 6.71 -16.62 6.57
CA THR A 77 5.28 -16.40 6.85
C THR A 77 4.86 -14.95 6.70
N VAL A 78 5.81 -14.01 6.70
CA VAL A 78 5.56 -12.56 6.63
C VAL A 78 6.51 -11.93 5.61
N ALA A 79 5.95 -11.09 4.74
CA ALA A 79 6.71 -10.15 3.91
C ALA A 79 6.83 -8.80 4.62
N PHE A 80 8.03 -8.23 4.58
CA PHE A 80 8.39 -6.92 5.08
C PHE A 80 8.67 -6.02 3.89
N PHE A 81 8.00 -4.88 3.84
CA PHE A 81 8.22 -3.82 2.86
C PHE A 81 8.74 -2.59 3.59
N GLN A 82 10.06 -2.43 3.60
CA GLN A 82 10.74 -1.27 4.17
C GLN A 82 10.64 -0.10 3.20
N THR A 83 10.09 1.00 3.69
CA THR A 83 10.08 2.28 3.00
C THR A 83 10.97 3.29 3.71
N THR A 84 11.21 4.45 3.10
CA THR A 84 11.92 5.57 3.75
C THR A 84 11.28 6.02 5.07
N ALA A 85 9.96 5.83 5.23
CA ALA A 85 9.18 6.32 6.35
C ALA A 85 8.75 5.24 7.34
N SER A 86 8.54 3.99 6.88
CA SER A 86 7.90 2.95 7.68
C SER A 86 8.31 1.53 7.25
N LEU A 87 8.18 0.59 8.19
CA LEU A 87 8.27 -0.85 7.93
C LEU A 87 6.87 -1.46 7.89
N ASN A 88 6.43 -1.91 6.72
CA ASN A 88 5.12 -2.51 6.54
C ASN A 88 5.21 -4.04 6.52
N GLN A 89 4.32 -4.72 7.24
CA GLN A 89 4.34 -6.17 7.42
C GLN A 89 3.03 -6.77 6.92
N ILE A 90 3.13 -7.78 6.04
CA ILE A 90 1.96 -8.47 5.48
C ILE A 90 2.18 -9.96 5.61
N ALA A 91 1.21 -10.68 6.17
CA ALA A 91 1.24 -12.13 6.21
C ALA A 91 1.19 -12.68 4.78
N LEU A 92 2.10 -13.59 4.43
CA LEU A 92 2.15 -14.16 3.08
C LEU A 92 0.87 -14.91 2.72
N ALA A 93 0.22 -15.54 3.70
CA ALA A 93 -1.06 -16.22 3.51
C ALA A 93 -2.20 -15.27 3.09
N ASP A 94 -2.07 -13.97 3.39
CA ASP A 94 -3.06 -12.97 3.02
C ASP A 94 -2.80 -12.41 1.62
N ILE A 95 -1.58 -12.54 1.08
CA ILE A 95 -1.20 -12.03 -0.25
C ILE A 95 -1.74 -12.98 -1.33
N ASP A 96 -2.54 -12.43 -2.22
CA ASP A 96 -3.01 -13.10 -3.43
C ASP A 96 -2.05 -12.83 -4.60
N SER A 97 -1.74 -11.55 -4.85
CA SER A 97 -0.83 -11.16 -5.94
C SER A 97 -0.09 -9.85 -5.66
N ILE A 98 1.04 -9.66 -6.36
CA ILE A 98 1.80 -8.41 -6.35
C ILE A 98 1.93 -7.93 -7.80
N THR A 99 1.52 -6.70 -8.06
CA THR A 99 1.54 -6.08 -9.40
C THR A 99 2.14 -4.69 -9.34
N PHE A 100 2.51 -4.13 -10.49
CA PHE A 100 2.87 -2.72 -10.60
C PHE A 100 1.73 -1.96 -11.24
N GLY A 101 1.38 -0.80 -10.67
CA GLY A 101 0.41 0.12 -11.23
C GLY A 101 1.02 1.48 -11.50
N SER A 102 0.34 2.28 -12.31
CA SER A 102 0.60 3.71 -12.48
C SER A 102 -0.28 4.55 -11.54
N GLU A 103 0.20 5.74 -11.19
CA GLU A 103 -0.46 6.76 -10.34
C GLU A 103 -0.90 6.28 -8.95
N LEU A 104 -0.14 6.65 -7.92
CA LEU A 104 -0.60 6.55 -6.54
C LEU A 104 -1.83 7.44 -6.34
N ASP A 105 -2.96 6.84 -5.91
CA ASP A 105 -4.12 7.62 -5.50
C ASP A 105 -3.78 8.32 -4.19
N SER A 106 -3.63 9.64 -4.23
CA SER A 106 -3.38 10.48 -3.06
C SER A 106 -4.66 11.01 -2.44
N THR A 107 -5.82 10.43 -2.77
CA THR A 107 -7.13 10.85 -2.28
C THR A 107 -7.55 10.03 -1.06
N VAL A 108 -7.62 10.67 0.10
CA VAL A 108 -8.25 10.11 1.29
C VAL A 108 -9.70 10.58 1.33
N SER A 109 -10.65 9.64 1.27
CA SER A 109 -12.08 9.95 1.28
C SER A 109 -12.71 9.62 2.64
N ILE A 110 -13.46 10.57 3.18
CA ILE A 110 -14.11 10.49 4.48
C ILE A 110 -15.58 10.87 4.29
N THR A 111 -16.47 9.92 4.55
CA THR A 111 -17.92 10.10 4.39
C THR A 111 -18.61 10.02 5.75
N TYR A 112 -19.27 11.11 6.12
CA TYR A 112 -20.07 11.22 7.33
C TYR A 112 -21.46 10.61 7.11
N ASN A 113 -21.83 9.66 7.96
CA ASN A 113 -23.11 8.95 7.96
C ASN A 113 -23.76 9.12 9.33
N GLU A 114 -24.31 10.31 9.56
CA GLU A 114 -24.94 10.72 10.83
C GLU A 114 -23.98 10.61 12.01
N THR A 115 -24.01 9.52 12.78
CA THR A 115 -23.18 9.32 13.97
C THR A 115 -21.90 8.53 13.72
N THR A 116 -21.64 8.14 12.47
CA THR A 116 -20.49 7.30 12.09
C THR A 116 -19.78 7.83 10.84
N VAL A 117 -18.58 7.31 10.57
CA VAL A 117 -17.77 7.70 9.42
C VAL A 117 -17.27 6.47 8.67
N SER A 118 -17.27 6.55 7.34
CA SER A 118 -16.58 5.60 6.46
C SER A 118 -15.32 6.26 5.89
N VAL A 119 -14.18 5.58 6.01
CA VAL A 119 -12.88 6.08 5.55
C VAL A 119 -12.32 5.17 4.47
N THR A 120 -11.93 5.75 3.34
CA THR A 120 -11.07 5.12 2.34
C THR A 120 -9.73 5.84 2.35
N ASN A 121 -8.69 5.17 2.82
CA ASN A 121 -7.35 5.73 2.95
C ASN A 121 -6.32 4.87 2.19
N PRO A 122 -6.05 5.17 0.90
CA PRO A 122 -5.03 4.45 0.13
C PRO A 122 -3.61 4.69 0.66
N LEU A 123 -3.41 5.67 1.56
CA LEU A 123 -2.13 6.09 2.12
C LEU A 123 -1.91 5.59 3.56
N ALA A 124 -2.74 4.67 4.06
CA ALA A 124 -2.69 4.13 5.44
C ALA A 124 -1.29 3.66 5.86
N PHE A 125 -0.51 3.18 4.90
CA PHE A 125 0.81 2.60 5.09
C PHE A 125 1.95 3.49 4.60
N LEU A 126 1.59 4.68 4.13
CA LEU A 126 2.49 5.71 3.64
C LEU A 126 2.55 6.90 4.61
N GLY A 127 2.29 6.64 5.89
CA GLY A 127 2.36 7.64 6.94
C GLY A 127 1.13 8.52 7.09
N VAL A 128 -0.02 8.13 6.52
CA VAL A 128 -1.30 8.81 6.76
C VAL A 128 -2.20 7.91 7.61
N SER A 129 -2.40 8.25 8.88
CA SER A 129 -3.36 7.56 9.75
C SER A 129 -4.65 8.36 9.88
N VAL A 130 -5.77 7.64 10.02
CA VAL A 130 -7.09 8.22 10.28
C VAL A 130 -7.71 7.51 11.47
N GLU A 131 -7.95 8.25 12.54
CA GLU A 131 -8.60 7.77 13.75
C GLU A 131 -10.03 8.33 13.81
N THR A 132 -10.98 7.49 14.22
CA THR A 132 -12.39 7.89 14.34
C THR A 132 -12.97 7.50 15.69
N SER A 133 -13.79 8.39 16.26
CA SER A 133 -14.60 8.13 17.45
C SER A 133 -16.00 8.66 17.20
N GLY A 134 -16.94 7.78 16.82
CA GLY A 134 -18.24 8.22 16.30
C GLY A 134 -18.05 8.97 14.98
N ALA A 135 -18.47 10.24 14.93
CA ALA A 135 -18.24 11.14 13.81
C ALA A 135 -17.05 12.10 14.01
N ASP A 136 -16.25 11.94 15.07
CA ASP A 136 -15.02 12.70 15.21
C ASP A 136 -13.88 12.05 14.44
N VAL A 137 -13.30 12.76 13.48
CA VAL A 137 -12.22 12.26 12.60
C VAL A 137 -10.91 13.01 12.78
N THR A 138 -9.88 12.36 13.31
CA THR A 138 -8.52 12.92 13.38
C THR A 138 -7.60 12.24 12.37
N VAL A 139 -7.01 13.04 11.49
CA VAL A 139 -6.02 12.61 10.50
C VAL A 139 -4.63 13.06 10.94
N THR A 140 -3.66 12.16 10.87
CA THR A 140 -2.23 12.49 11.05
C THR A 140 -1.46 12.03 9.81
N SER A 141 -0.81 12.97 9.13
CA SER A 141 -0.02 12.72 7.92
C SER A 141 1.44 13.11 8.13
N THR A 142 2.28 12.09 8.35
CA THR A 142 3.75 12.16 8.34
C THR A 142 4.33 11.71 6.98
N ALA A 143 3.47 11.54 5.98
CA ALA A 143 3.85 11.15 4.64
C ALA A 143 4.80 12.18 4.01
N ALA A 144 5.84 11.72 3.31
CA ALA A 144 6.68 12.58 2.47
C ALA A 144 5.98 13.06 1.17
N ILE A 145 4.69 12.76 1.02
CA ILE A 145 3.87 13.04 -0.16
C ILE A 145 3.25 14.43 -0.02
N SER A 146 3.53 15.31 -0.99
CA SER A 146 2.85 16.62 -1.08
C SER A 146 1.52 16.49 -1.82
N ASP A 147 0.62 17.42 -1.52
CA ASP A 147 -0.65 17.61 -2.24
C ASP A 147 -1.63 16.42 -2.13
N ILE A 148 -1.60 15.74 -0.98
CA ILE A 148 -2.63 14.75 -0.62
C ILE A 148 -4.00 15.44 -0.58
N THR A 149 -5.00 14.82 -1.21
CA THR A 149 -6.36 15.36 -1.27
C THR A 149 -7.25 14.65 -0.27
N TYR A 150 -7.80 15.40 0.68
CA TYR A 150 -8.81 14.92 1.63
C TYR A 150 -10.19 15.34 1.13
N VAL A 151 -11.04 14.37 0.82
CA VAL A 151 -12.41 14.62 0.35
C VAL A 151 -13.38 14.31 1.48
N LEU A 152 -14.10 15.33 1.92
CA LEU A 152 -15.14 15.18 2.94
C LEU A 152 -16.51 15.23 2.28
N SER A 153 -17.38 14.27 2.60
CA SER A 153 -18.77 14.22 2.11
C SER A 153 -19.74 13.75 3.20
N GLY A 154 -21.05 13.91 2.97
CA GLY A 154 -22.09 13.42 3.88
C GLY A 154 -22.47 14.39 5.00
N VAL A 155 -23.20 13.90 6.01
CA VAL A 155 -23.80 14.76 7.05
C VAL A 155 -23.58 14.18 8.44
N THR A 156 -23.26 15.04 9.41
CA THR A 156 -23.29 14.72 10.85
C THR A 156 -23.78 15.92 11.67
N THR A 157 -24.51 15.63 12.75
CA THR A 157 -25.01 16.64 13.70
C THR A 157 -24.13 16.81 14.94
N ASP A 158 -23.18 15.90 15.15
CA ASP A 158 -22.26 15.89 16.29
C ASP A 158 -20.96 15.22 15.86
N GLY A 159 -20.06 16.02 15.31
CA GLY A 159 -18.76 15.54 14.87
C GLY A 159 -17.77 16.65 14.54
N MET A 160 -16.54 16.25 14.23
CA MET A 160 -15.49 17.16 13.83
C MET A 160 -14.56 16.54 12.80
N PHE A 161 -13.78 17.39 12.13
CA PHE A 161 -12.64 17.00 11.29
C PHE A 161 -11.39 17.75 11.76
N LYS A 162 -10.31 17.01 12.01
CA LYS A 162 -9.02 17.57 12.40
C LYS A 162 -7.92 16.89 11.59
N ILE A 163 -6.95 17.67 11.12
CA ILE A 163 -5.82 17.17 10.34
C ILE A 163 -4.50 17.80 10.78
N TYR A 164 -3.52 16.95 11.04
CA TYR A 164 -2.12 17.30 11.19
C TYR A 164 -1.37 16.82 9.94
N SER A 165 -0.66 17.71 9.25
CA SER A 165 0.09 17.35 8.03
C SER A 165 1.45 18.05 8.01
N GLU A 166 2.50 17.28 7.73
CA GLU A 166 3.86 17.81 7.55
C GLU A 166 4.08 18.46 6.18
N LYS A 167 3.24 18.12 5.19
CA LYS A 167 3.32 18.64 3.81
C LYS A 167 2.05 19.39 3.44
N ARG A 168 2.09 20.07 2.28
CA ARG A 168 0.92 20.73 1.69
C ARG A 168 -0.17 19.69 1.41
N LEU A 169 -1.41 20.09 1.60
CA LEU A 169 -2.59 19.26 1.39
C LEU A 169 -3.66 20.04 0.63
N GLN A 170 -4.61 19.30 0.06
CA GLN A 170 -5.85 19.82 -0.48
C GLN A 170 -7.01 19.31 0.37
N LEU A 171 -7.95 20.18 0.72
CA LEU A 171 -9.18 19.80 1.39
C LEU A 171 -10.35 20.12 0.46
N ARG A 172 -11.11 19.11 0.07
CA ARG A 172 -12.29 19.23 -0.79
C ARG A 172 -13.54 18.95 0.02
N LEU A 173 -14.42 19.95 0.12
CA LEU A 173 -15.73 19.84 0.76
C LEU A 173 -16.76 19.48 -0.30
N ASP A 174 -17.10 18.20 -0.41
CA ASP A 174 -17.93 17.62 -1.47
C ASP A 174 -19.32 17.27 -0.94
N GLY A 175 -20.13 18.31 -0.71
CA GLY A 175 -21.47 18.17 -0.15
C GLY A 175 -21.50 17.78 1.33
N VAL A 176 -20.46 18.13 2.09
CA VAL A 176 -20.36 17.83 3.51
C VAL A 176 -21.10 18.84 4.39
N GLN A 177 -21.76 18.36 5.46
CA GLN A 177 -22.30 19.18 6.55
C GLN A 177 -21.89 18.58 7.90
N ILE A 178 -21.11 19.33 8.68
CA ILE A 178 -20.65 18.90 10.01
C ILE A 178 -21.12 19.95 11.01
N THR A 179 -21.93 19.52 11.97
CA THR A 179 -22.23 20.33 13.17
C THR A 179 -21.39 19.82 14.32
N ASN A 180 -20.73 20.74 15.03
CA ASN A 180 -20.04 20.47 16.28
C ASN A 180 -20.75 21.29 17.38
N PRO A 181 -21.55 20.65 18.25
CA PRO A 181 -22.46 21.31 19.19
C PRO A 181 -21.78 22.06 20.36
#